data_AF-A0A7W5FNZ6-F1
#
_entry.id   AF-A0A7W5FNZ6-F1
#
_cell.length_a   1.000
_cell.length_b   1.000
_cell.length_c   1.000
_cell.angle_alpha   90.00
_cell.angle_beta   90.00
_cell.angle_gamma   90.00
#
_symmetry.space_group_name_H-M   'P 1'
#
loop_
_entity.id
_entity.type
_entity.pdbx_description
1 polymer ?
#
loop_
_entity_poly.entity_id
_entity_poly.type
_entity_poly.pdbx_seq_one_letter_code
_entity_poly.pdbx_strand_id
1 'polypeptide(L)'
;MAERMRTARKFILTVLCMLSLVSAVSVASAESISTIESNASYHARRSFGTGLYDSTANKTFVTYSGPQMDVYVKAYNHATASWEPAVKVYDWDDSSTYAYHDYPTMVLLPDGKLGIFINNHATAAYLIKAPNTHSISGTWVRTQISSDLNAYPMPVISGSTIYYFYSKNNDQSYPYRTYRYIKSTDSGATWSSPLTVIDTQKTNGQFDEVYAYGVAEKNGKIYITWSMSGGSGGHDHSSRHLYLAYLNTTDGAMYNVAGTTAGNVINTSDLASCLVTEAQPLTTSSVYNDRHPISNSAPSVAGDGTVVVGFGQQNTDGSGTKTIKLASFLNGAWSFQTVDTAASGFMDLVKSGSGAQQFDILYSASQATVLVSKQTTNLGSSWTNLYTFNVPFSSNADTMVYANFIENRQTVRVVGGTINTSERQTDYTGKWNLFAVHQ
;
A
#
# COMPACT_ATOMS: atom_id res chain seq x y z
N MET A 1 -51.65 -8.77 -59.79
CA MET A 1 -51.65 -7.79 -58.69
C MET A 1 -51.15 -8.35 -57.35
N ALA A 2 -51.17 -9.67 -57.12
CA ALA A 2 -50.71 -10.29 -55.86
C ALA A 2 -49.18 -10.48 -55.72
N GLU A 3 -48.42 -10.38 -56.81
CA GLU A 3 -46.98 -10.68 -56.82
C GLU A 3 -46.07 -9.45 -56.61
N ARG A 4 -46.59 -8.22 -56.82
CA ARG A 4 -45.83 -6.97 -56.63
C ARG A 4 -45.73 -6.50 -55.17
N MET A 5 -46.44 -7.14 -54.22
CA MET A 5 -46.40 -6.75 -52.79
C MET A 5 -45.41 -7.57 -51.94
N ARG A 6 -44.83 -8.67 -52.45
CA ARG A 6 -43.87 -9.50 -51.68
C ARG A 6 -42.44 -8.96 -51.70
N THR A 7 -42.07 -8.14 -52.68
CA THR A 7 -40.71 -7.60 -52.82
C THR A 7 -40.49 -6.33 -52.00
N ALA A 8 -41.52 -5.51 -51.78
CA ALA A 8 -41.42 -4.29 -50.96
C ALA A 8 -41.29 -4.57 -49.44
N ARG A 9 -41.87 -5.67 -48.94
CA ARG A 9 -41.75 -6.06 -47.52
C ARG A 9 -40.38 -6.62 -47.13
N LYS A 10 -39.60 -7.16 -48.08
CA LYS A 10 -38.24 -7.65 -47.82
C LYS A 10 -37.19 -6.53 -47.83
N PHE A 11 -37.43 -5.42 -48.53
CA PHE A 11 -36.50 -4.29 -48.54
C PHE A 11 -36.62 -3.40 -47.29
N ILE A 12 -37.82 -3.26 -46.72
CA ILE A 12 -38.02 -2.44 -45.51
C ILE A 12 -37.48 -3.14 -44.24
N LEU A 13 -37.44 -4.49 -44.21
CA LEU A 13 -36.88 -5.22 -43.06
C LEU A 13 -35.35 -5.22 -43.04
N THR A 14 -34.68 -5.15 -44.20
CA THR A 14 -33.21 -5.09 -44.28
C THR A 14 -32.67 -3.69 -43.96
N VAL A 15 -33.40 -2.63 -44.30
CA VAL A 15 -33.00 -1.25 -43.98
C VAL A 15 -33.22 -0.92 -42.48
N LEU A 16 -34.20 -1.55 -41.81
CA LEU A 16 -34.41 -1.37 -40.36
C LEU A 16 -33.41 -2.15 -39.49
N CYS A 17 -32.86 -3.27 -39.98
CA CYS A 17 -31.79 -4.03 -39.29
C CYS A 17 -30.37 -3.47 -39.49
N MET A 18 -30.13 -2.61 -40.50
CA MET A 18 -28.84 -1.94 -40.66
C MET A 18 -28.69 -0.63 -39.86
N LEU A 19 -29.79 -0.10 -39.28
CA LEU A 19 -29.75 1.17 -38.54
C LEU A 19 -29.59 1.02 -37.02
N SER A 20 -29.41 -0.21 -36.51
CA SER A 20 -29.39 -0.50 -35.05
C SER A 20 -28.05 -1.04 -34.53
N LEU A 21 -26.99 -1.04 -35.35
CA LEU A 21 -25.61 -1.35 -34.94
C LEU A 21 -24.76 -0.08 -34.81
N VAL A 22 -25.33 0.98 -34.21
CA VAL A 22 -24.49 1.97 -33.54
C VAL A 22 -24.05 1.31 -32.24
N SER A 23 -22.95 0.56 -32.32
CA SER A 23 -22.27 0.10 -31.11
C SER A 23 -21.98 1.35 -30.30
N ALA A 24 -22.64 1.50 -29.16
CA ALA A 24 -22.37 2.59 -28.24
C ALA A 24 -20.88 2.47 -27.88
N VAL A 25 -20.05 3.32 -28.50
CA VAL A 25 -18.67 3.46 -28.09
C VAL A 25 -18.76 4.06 -26.71
N SER A 26 -18.58 3.23 -25.68
CA SER A 26 -18.44 3.70 -24.32
C SER A 26 -17.18 4.57 -24.30
N VAL A 27 -17.35 5.88 -24.35
CA VAL A 27 -16.25 6.80 -24.11
C VAL A 27 -15.83 6.51 -22.68
N ALA A 28 -14.60 6.00 -22.51
CA ALA A 28 -14.05 5.80 -21.18
C ALA A 28 -14.12 7.14 -20.44
N SER A 29 -14.76 7.13 -19.27
CA SER A 29 -14.78 8.30 -18.39
C SER A 29 -13.34 8.72 -18.11
N ALA A 30 -13.09 10.03 -18.19
CA ALA A 30 -11.78 10.56 -17.85
C ALA A 30 -11.59 10.47 -16.34
N GLU A 31 -10.39 10.06 -15.92
CA GLU A 31 -10.09 10.02 -14.50
C GLU A 31 -10.16 11.43 -13.88
N SER A 32 -10.54 11.50 -12.60
CA SER A 32 -10.66 12.75 -11.86
C SER A 32 -10.10 12.60 -10.44
N ILE A 33 -9.70 13.73 -9.84
CA ILE A 33 -9.24 13.81 -8.45
C ILE A 33 -10.18 14.73 -7.67
N SER A 34 -10.52 14.35 -6.43
CA SER A 34 -11.35 15.19 -5.55
C SER A 34 -10.98 15.03 -4.09
N THR A 35 -11.14 16.10 -3.31
CA THR A 35 -11.08 16.03 -1.84
C THR A 35 -12.30 15.27 -1.32
N ILE A 36 -12.08 14.27 -0.47
CA ILE A 36 -13.15 13.45 0.10
C ILE A 36 -13.38 13.75 1.58
N GLU A 37 -12.37 14.23 2.29
CA GLU A 37 -12.45 14.73 3.68
C GLU A 37 -11.38 15.81 3.90
N SER A 38 -11.61 16.69 4.87
CA SER A 38 -10.66 17.75 5.25
C SER A 38 -10.28 17.69 6.74
N ASN A 39 -10.48 16.52 7.36
CA ASN A 39 -10.23 16.32 8.78
C ASN A 39 -9.12 15.30 9.09
N ALA A 40 -8.22 15.02 8.15
CA ALA A 40 -7.17 14.02 8.33
C ALA A 40 -6.00 14.55 9.16
N SER A 41 -5.30 13.63 9.82
CA SER A 41 -4.05 13.85 10.55
C SER A 41 -2.88 13.12 9.88
N TYR A 42 -1.64 13.56 10.16
CA TYR A 42 -0.45 12.94 9.61
C TYR A 42 -0.23 11.54 10.16
N HIS A 43 0.24 10.66 9.28
CA HIS A 43 0.81 9.38 9.66
C HIS A 43 1.89 8.91 8.69
N ALA A 44 2.87 8.16 9.19
CA ALA A 44 3.92 7.50 8.40
C ALA A 44 3.44 6.18 7.78
N ARG A 45 2.28 6.23 7.10
CA ARG A 45 1.65 5.09 6.45
C ARG A 45 2.54 4.52 5.34
N ARG A 46 2.49 3.19 5.21
CA ARG A 46 3.21 2.40 4.20
C ARG A 46 2.33 2.10 2.98
N SER A 47 2.86 1.41 1.97
CA SER A 47 2.21 1.20 0.66
C SER A 47 1.04 0.19 0.65
N PHE A 48 0.15 0.19 1.65
CA PHE A 48 -1.00 -0.72 1.71
C PHE A 48 -2.05 -0.30 2.76
N GLY A 49 -3.22 -0.96 2.72
CA GLY A 49 -4.21 -0.94 3.81
C GLY A 49 -4.99 0.36 3.99
N THR A 50 -4.96 1.28 3.02
CA THR A 50 -5.74 2.53 3.04
C THR A 50 -7.22 2.30 2.78
N GLY A 51 -7.56 1.28 1.98
CA GLY A 51 -8.93 0.93 1.69
C GLY A 51 -9.05 -0.24 0.73
N LEU A 52 -10.27 -0.74 0.60
CA LEU A 52 -10.62 -1.90 -0.23
C LEU A 52 -11.97 -1.69 -0.90
N TYR A 53 -12.13 -2.26 -2.09
CA TYR A 53 -13.42 -2.47 -2.72
C TYR A 53 -14.01 -3.81 -2.29
N ASP A 54 -15.27 -3.77 -1.89
CA ASP A 54 -16.10 -4.90 -1.53
C ASP A 54 -17.22 -5.07 -2.55
N SER A 55 -17.12 -6.11 -3.37
CA SER A 55 -18.10 -6.42 -4.41
C SER A 55 -19.47 -6.81 -3.87
N THR A 56 -19.55 -7.33 -2.64
CA THR A 56 -20.82 -7.75 -2.03
C THR A 56 -21.64 -6.52 -1.63
N ALA A 57 -21.01 -5.54 -0.99
CA ALA A 57 -21.65 -4.25 -0.71
C ALA A 57 -21.76 -3.35 -1.95
N ASN A 58 -20.96 -3.61 -2.98
CA ASN A 58 -20.66 -2.69 -4.08
C ASN A 58 -20.19 -1.32 -3.56
N LYS A 59 -19.24 -1.36 -2.62
CA LYS A 59 -18.68 -0.18 -1.94
C LYS A 59 -17.17 -0.22 -1.90
N THR A 60 -16.54 0.96 -1.99
CA THR A 60 -15.14 1.12 -1.57
C THR A 60 -15.12 1.67 -0.16
N PHE A 61 -14.45 0.98 0.76
CA PHE A 61 -14.24 1.43 2.13
C PHE A 61 -12.82 1.95 2.31
N VAL A 62 -12.66 3.04 3.06
CA VAL A 62 -11.37 3.68 3.32
C VAL A 62 -11.24 4.00 4.80
N THR A 63 -10.04 3.88 5.35
CA THR A 63 -9.74 4.27 6.74
C THR A 63 -8.62 5.29 6.79
N TYR A 64 -8.69 6.19 7.76
CA TYR A 64 -7.71 7.25 7.95
C TYR A 64 -7.68 7.70 9.42
N SER A 65 -6.59 8.35 9.81
CA SER A 65 -6.48 9.02 11.10
C SER A 65 -7.10 10.42 10.99
N GLY A 66 -8.10 10.71 11.81
CA GLY A 66 -8.75 12.01 11.92
C GLY A 66 -8.14 12.89 13.02
N PRO A 67 -8.92 13.84 13.58
CA PRO A 67 -8.48 14.64 14.73
C PRO A 67 -8.04 13.75 15.90
N GLN A 68 -6.98 14.16 16.60
CA GLN A 68 -6.36 13.44 17.73
C GLN A 68 -5.94 12.00 17.40
N MET A 69 -5.69 11.73 16.11
CA MET A 69 -5.40 10.39 15.60
C MET A 69 -6.54 9.37 15.80
N ASP A 70 -7.76 9.86 16.05
CA ASP A 70 -8.98 9.05 16.04
C ASP A 70 -9.11 8.27 14.73
N VAL A 71 -9.75 7.10 14.79
CA VAL A 71 -9.91 6.25 13.61
C VAL A 71 -11.24 6.56 12.95
N TYR A 72 -11.17 6.96 11.68
CA TYR A 72 -12.33 7.21 10.84
C TYR A 72 -12.44 6.19 9.70
N VAL A 73 -13.66 5.99 9.25
CA VAL A 73 -14.00 5.18 8.08
C VAL A 73 -14.97 5.93 7.19
N LYS A 74 -14.79 5.81 5.88
CA LYS A 74 -15.71 6.34 4.88
C LYS A 74 -16.00 5.29 3.82
N ALA A 75 -17.18 5.35 3.20
CA ALA A 75 -17.58 4.44 2.15
C ALA A 75 -17.98 5.21 0.89
N TYR A 76 -17.56 4.74 -0.29
CA TYR A 76 -18.07 5.19 -1.58
C TYR A 76 -19.05 4.16 -2.10
N ASN A 77 -20.29 4.56 -2.31
CA ASN A 77 -21.33 3.72 -2.89
C ASN A 77 -21.27 3.79 -4.41
N HIS A 78 -20.89 2.69 -5.06
CA HIS A 78 -20.74 2.66 -6.52
C HIS A 78 -22.08 2.65 -7.26
N ALA A 79 -23.19 2.28 -6.60
CA ALA A 79 -24.51 2.35 -7.21
C ALA A 79 -25.02 3.80 -7.33
N THR A 80 -24.71 4.64 -6.34
CA THR A 80 -25.12 6.06 -6.31
C THR A 80 -23.99 7.02 -6.70
N ALA A 81 -22.80 6.49 -7.00
CA ALA A 81 -21.59 7.22 -7.32
C ALA A 81 -21.23 8.32 -6.29
N SER A 82 -21.49 8.06 -5.01
CA SER A 82 -21.36 9.07 -3.94
C SER A 82 -20.65 8.54 -2.70
N TRP A 83 -19.89 9.41 -2.05
CA TRP A 83 -19.36 9.14 -0.72
C TRP A 83 -20.44 9.27 0.37
N GLU A 84 -20.47 8.31 1.28
CA GLU A 84 -21.24 8.36 2.52
C GLU A 84 -20.54 9.26 3.55
N PRO A 85 -21.24 9.78 4.58
CA PRO A 85 -20.60 10.50 5.67
C PRO A 85 -19.51 9.66 6.35
N ALA A 86 -18.40 10.30 6.74
CA ALA A 86 -17.39 9.62 7.53
C ALA A 86 -17.93 9.26 8.92
N VAL A 87 -17.52 8.09 9.41
CA VAL A 87 -17.88 7.57 10.74
C VAL A 87 -16.60 7.50 11.55
N LYS A 88 -16.57 8.19 12.70
CA LYS A 88 -15.56 7.92 13.73
C LYS A 88 -15.89 6.57 14.37
N VAL A 89 -14.98 5.62 14.24
CA VAL A 89 -15.18 4.25 14.75
C VAL A 89 -14.45 4.00 16.06
N TYR A 90 -13.51 4.86 16.43
CA TYR A 90 -12.74 4.73 17.65
C TYR A 90 -12.03 6.03 18.05
N ASP A 91 -12.13 6.40 19.33
CA ASP A 91 -11.41 7.52 19.95
C ASP A 91 -10.02 7.06 20.40
N TRP A 92 -8.96 7.52 19.74
CA TRP A 92 -7.60 7.12 20.12
C TRP A 92 -7.06 7.96 21.26
N ASP A 93 -7.31 9.27 21.19
CA ASP A 93 -6.82 10.28 22.15
C ASP A 93 -5.34 10.08 22.52
N ASP A 94 -4.52 9.65 21.56
CA ASP A 94 -3.07 9.62 21.72
C ASP A 94 -2.48 10.89 21.13
N SER A 95 -2.02 11.75 22.02
CA SER A 95 -1.28 12.97 21.69
C SER A 95 0.23 12.77 21.73
N SER A 96 0.71 11.52 21.81
CA SER A 96 2.15 11.25 21.78
C SER A 96 2.78 11.81 20.51
N THR A 97 4.01 12.30 20.63
CA THR A 97 4.79 12.79 19.49
C THR A 97 5.06 11.71 18.44
N TYR A 98 4.81 10.44 18.77
CA TYR A 98 5.02 9.28 17.90
C TYR A 98 3.71 8.66 17.38
N ALA A 99 2.55 9.25 17.69
CA ALA A 99 1.23 8.74 17.29
C ALA A 99 1.10 8.56 15.77
N TYR A 100 1.88 9.30 14.98
CA TYR A 100 1.95 9.15 13.52
C TYR A 100 2.37 7.75 13.04
N HIS A 101 2.88 6.88 13.91
CA HIS A 101 3.18 5.48 13.62
C HIS A 101 2.00 4.51 13.81
N ASP A 102 0.91 4.98 14.42
CA ASP A 102 -0.21 4.18 14.94
C ASP A 102 -1.42 4.20 14.00
N TYR A 103 -1.18 4.46 12.73
CA TYR A 103 -2.21 4.64 11.72
C TYR A 103 -3.06 3.39 11.46
N PRO A 104 -4.35 3.58 11.10
CA PRO A 104 -5.25 2.47 10.85
C PRO A 104 -4.98 1.80 9.50
N THR A 105 -4.98 0.48 9.45
CA THR A 105 -4.96 -0.28 8.19
C THR A 105 -6.18 -1.17 8.11
N MET A 106 -6.89 -1.16 6.98
CA MET A 106 -8.16 -1.87 6.81
C MET A 106 -8.00 -3.08 5.90
N VAL A 107 -8.65 -4.19 6.27
CA VAL A 107 -8.86 -5.38 5.44
C VAL A 107 -10.29 -5.89 5.59
N LEU A 108 -10.77 -6.67 4.62
CA LEU A 108 -12.02 -7.41 4.72
C LEU A 108 -11.71 -8.77 5.37
N LEU A 109 -12.25 -9.00 6.56
CA LEU A 109 -12.02 -10.22 7.31
C LEU A 109 -12.77 -11.40 6.68
N PRO A 110 -12.34 -12.66 6.93
CA PRO A 110 -12.98 -13.84 6.35
C PRO A 110 -14.46 -14.03 6.72
N ASP A 111 -14.94 -13.39 7.80
CA ASP A 111 -16.36 -13.39 8.18
C ASP A 111 -17.17 -12.26 7.51
N GLY A 112 -16.59 -11.57 6.54
CA GLY A 112 -17.22 -10.48 5.80
C GLY A 112 -17.27 -9.15 6.54
N LYS A 113 -16.68 -9.04 7.74
CA LYS A 113 -16.62 -7.78 8.48
C LYS A 113 -15.38 -6.99 8.11
N LEU A 114 -15.47 -5.66 8.18
CA LEU A 114 -14.28 -4.82 8.07
C LEU A 114 -13.46 -4.93 9.36
N GLY A 115 -12.16 -5.13 9.22
CA GLY A 115 -11.21 -5.13 10.33
C GLY A 115 -10.19 -4.02 10.15
N ILE A 116 -10.01 -3.18 11.17
CA ILE A 116 -9.01 -2.12 11.20
C ILE A 116 -7.95 -2.46 12.24
N PHE A 117 -6.70 -2.46 11.81
CA PHE A 117 -5.54 -2.72 12.64
C PHE A 117 -4.82 -1.43 12.95
N ILE A 118 -4.57 -1.19 14.24
CA ILE A 118 -3.79 -0.06 14.75
C ILE A 118 -2.75 -0.57 15.75
N ASN A 119 -1.72 0.23 15.99
CA ASN A 119 -0.74 0.00 17.06
C ASN A 119 -0.87 1.07 18.13
N ASN A 120 -0.38 0.78 19.33
CA ASN A 120 0.14 1.77 20.26
C ASN A 120 1.66 1.63 20.19
N HIS A 121 2.34 2.67 19.70
CA HIS A 121 3.72 2.59 19.26
C HIS A 121 4.63 1.91 20.28
N ALA A 122 5.26 0.82 19.85
CA ALA A 122 6.17 0.01 20.67
C ALA A 122 5.55 -0.52 21.98
N THR A 123 4.22 -0.66 22.04
CA THR A 123 3.50 -1.15 23.22
C THR A 123 2.56 -2.31 22.89
N ALA A 124 1.59 -2.11 22.00
CA ALA A 124 0.53 -3.09 21.74
C ALA A 124 -0.05 -2.96 20.33
N ALA A 125 -0.79 -3.97 19.88
CA ALA A 125 -1.58 -3.93 18.66
C ALA A 125 -3.06 -4.20 18.97
N TYR A 126 -3.95 -3.61 18.17
CA TYR A 126 -5.40 -3.75 18.33
C TYR A 126 -6.08 -4.04 16.99
N LEU A 127 -7.19 -4.79 17.08
CA LEU A 127 -8.18 -4.95 16.02
C LEU A 127 -9.44 -4.18 16.43
N ILE A 128 -9.86 -3.22 15.61
CA ILE A 128 -11.15 -2.54 15.67
C ILE A 128 -12.04 -3.17 14.60
N LYS A 129 -13.08 -3.89 15.01
CA LYS A 129 -13.89 -4.72 14.11
C LYS A 129 -15.29 -4.15 13.94
N ALA A 130 -15.76 -4.10 12.69
CA ALA A 130 -17.11 -3.69 12.36
C ALA A 130 -18.14 -4.64 13.00
N PRO A 131 -19.29 -4.13 13.47
CA PRO A 131 -20.32 -4.99 14.05
C PRO A 131 -21.02 -5.84 13.00
N ASN A 132 -21.23 -5.28 11.80
CA ASN A 132 -21.98 -5.86 10.70
C ASN A 132 -21.06 -6.22 9.53
N THR A 133 -21.41 -7.27 8.80
CA THR A 133 -20.70 -7.65 7.56
C THR A 133 -20.89 -6.58 6.49
N HIS A 134 -19.86 -6.31 5.69
CA HIS A 134 -19.92 -5.48 4.49
C HIS A 134 -20.49 -4.07 4.75
N SER A 135 -20.27 -3.52 5.95
CA SER A 135 -20.89 -2.28 6.41
C SER A 135 -20.03 -1.55 7.43
N ILE A 136 -20.15 -0.22 7.43
CA ILE A 136 -19.51 0.68 8.41
C ILE A 136 -20.44 1.06 9.56
N SER A 137 -21.72 0.71 9.47
CA SER A 137 -22.76 1.11 10.43
C SER A 137 -22.72 0.30 11.72
N GLY A 138 -23.01 0.98 12.83
CA GLY A 138 -23.14 0.40 14.17
C GLY A 138 -21.92 0.70 15.05
N THR A 139 -21.91 0.10 16.25
CA THR A 139 -20.83 0.27 17.22
C THR A 139 -19.69 -0.71 16.96
N TRP A 140 -18.50 -0.18 16.69
CA TRP A 140 -17.31 -0.99 16.47
C TRP A 140 -16.70 -1.44 17.81
N VAL A 141 -16.02 -2.58 17.79
CA VAL A 141 -15.39 -3.16 18.99
C VAL A 141 -13.89 -3.20 18.81
N ARG A 142 -13.14 -2.64 19.76
CA ARG A 142 -11.68 -2.76 19.84
C ARG A 142 -11.28 -3.91 20.75
N THR A 143 -10.38 -4.76 20.26
CA THR A 143 -9.74 -5.84 21.04
C THR A 143 -8.23 -5.71 20.92
N GLN A 144 -7.52 -5.84 22.03
CA GLN A 144 -6.06 -5.95 22.00
C GLN A 144 -5.67 -7.33 21.47
N ILE A 145 -4.82 -7.39 20.45
CA ILE A 145 -4.42 -8.63 19.78
C ILE A 145 -2.96 -9.01 20.08
N SER A 146 -2.15 -8.07 20.55
CA SER A 146 -0.75 -8.29 20.93
C SER A 146 -0.26 -7.21 21.91
N SER A 147 0.75 -7.56 22.70
CA SER A 147 1.53 -6.65 23.56
C SER A 147 3.03 -6.74 23.27
N ASP A 148 3.40 -7.19 22.07
CA ASP A 148 4.77 -7.53 21.68
C ASP A 148 5.54 -6.33 21.08
N LEU A 149 5.35 -5.14 21.67
CA LEU A 149 6.04 -3.90 21.30
C LEU A 149 5.89 -3.56 19.80
N ASN A 150 4.65 -3.60 19.32
CA ASN A 150 4.28 -3.53 17.91
C ASN A 150 4.43 -2.10 17.32
N ALA A 151 4.86 -2.01 16.06
CA ALA A 151 4.83 -0.80 15.24
C ALA A 151 4.57 -1.14 13.76
N TYR A 152 4.01 -0.18 13.01
CA TYR A 152 3.66 -0.30 11.57
C TYR A 152 2.73 -1.50 11.27
N PRO A 153 1.41 -1.35 11.46
CA PRO A 153 0.46 -2.46 11.31
C PRO A 153 0.39 -2.91 9.85
N MET A 154 0.69 -4.18 9.55
CA MET A 154 0.59 -4.74 8.19
C MET A 154 -0.28 -6.02 8.12
N PRO A 155 -1.62 -5.90 8.22
CA PRO A 155 -2.53 -7.03 8.04
C PRO A 155 -2.58 -7.51 6.58
N VAL A 156 -2.63 -8.83 6.41
CA VAL A 156 -2.75 -9.52 5.13
C VAL A 156 -3.71 -10.68 5.28
N ILE A 157 -4.61 -10.87 4.31
CA ILE A 157 -5.50 -12.03 4.25
C ILE A 157 -4.93 -13.04 3.27
N SER A 158 -4.76 -14.29 3.69
CA SER A 158 -4.42 -15.42 2.81
C SER A 158 -5.38 -16.57 3.07
N GLY A 159 -6.25 -16.86 2.10
CA GLY A 159 -7.39 -17.76 2.29
C GLY A 159 -8.30 -17.26 3.41
N SER A 160 -8.56 -18.10 4.41
CA SER A 160 -9.34 -17.74 5.60
C SER A 160 -8.50 -17.31 6.80
N THR A 161 -7.19 -17.10 6.62
CA THR A 161 -6.26 -16.75 7.71
C THR A 161 -5.87 -15.28 7.60
N ILE A 162 -5.92 -14.60 8.75
CA ILE A 162 -5.38 -13.25 8.90
C ILE A 162 -3.94 -13.38 9.37
N TYR A 163 -3.01 -12.77 8.66
CA TYR A 163 -1.64 -12.57 9.08
C TYR A 163 -1.46 -11.10 9.44
N TYR A 164 -1.06 -10.81 10.68
CA TYR A 164 -0.78 -9.45 11.11
C TYR A 164 0.72 -9.30 11.31
N PHE A 165 1.38 -8.68 10.34
CA PHE A 165 2.81 -8.39 10.42
C PHE A 165 3.06 -7.03 11.08
N TYR A 166 4.20 -6.91 11.75
CA TYR A 166 4.63 -5.69 12.42
C TYR A 166 6.15 -5.68 12.63
N SER A 167 6.69 -4.48 12.78
CA SER A 167 8.03 -4.29 13.32
C SER A 167 7.96 -4.38 14.84
N LYS A 168 8.83 -5.18 15.45
CA LYS A 168 9.02 -5.19 16.90
C LYS A 168 10.14 -4.23 17.27
N ASN A 169 9.90 -3.35 18.23
CA ASN A 169 10.96 -2.54 18.83
C ASN A 169 11.69 -3.37 19.90
N ASN A 170 12.75 -4.07 19.52
CA ASN A 170 13.43 -5.04 20.40
C ASN A 170 14.28 -4.36 21.48
N ASP A 171 14.85 -3.21 21.17
CA ASP A 171 15.69 -2.44 22.08
C ASP A 171 15.59 -0.95 21.73
N GLN A 172 15.15 -0.12 22.66
CA GLN A 172 15.06 1.33 22.43
C GLN A 172 16.42 2.05 22.57
N SER A 173 17.41 1.39 23.18
CA SER A 173 18.76 1.94 23.40
C SER A 173 19.73 1.62 22.27
N TYR A 174 19.34 0.75 21.34
CA TYR A 174 20.19 0.26 20.25
C TYR A 174 19.33 0.06 18.99
N PRO A 175 19.80 0.44 17.77
CA PRO A 175 19.03 0.28 16.54
C PRO A 175 18.87 -1.21 16.18
N TYR A 176 17.92 -1.90 16.82
CA TYR A 176 17.63 -3.31 16.59
C TYR A 176 16.13 -3.55 16.59
N ARG A 177 15.63 -4.05 15.44
CA ARG A 177 14.22 -4.36 15.22
C ARG A 177 14.09 -5.63 14.42
N THR A 178 13.26 -6.55 14.93
CA THR A 178 12.86 -7.77 14.22
C THR A 178 11.53 -7.55 13.52
N TYR A 179 11.30 -8.30 12.44
CA TYR A 179 10.00 -8.34 11.78
C TYR A 179 9.27 -9.62 12.14
N ARG A 180 8.02 -9.47 12.61
CA ARG A 180 7.25 -10.56 13.22
C ARG A 180 5.82 -10.57 12.69
N TYR A 181 5.11 -11.66 12.95
CA TYR A 181 3.68 -11.73 12.77
C TYR A 181 2.99 -12.55 13.86
N ILE A 182 1.70 -12.27 14.03
CA ILE A 182 0.72 -13.18 14.65
C ILE A 182 -0.32 -13.54 13.60
N LYS A 183 -1.01 -14.67 13.76
CA LYS A 183 -2.09 -15.05 12.85
C LYS A 183 -3.36 -15.46 13.58
N SER A 184 -4.48 -15.28 12.90
CA SER A 184 -5.80 -15.72 13.34
C SER A 184 -6.45 -16.56 12.25
N THR A 185 -7.07 -17.67 12.65
CA THR A 185 -7.80 -18.60 11.75
C THR A 185 -9.31 -18.59 12.00
N ASP A 186 -9.77 -17.71 12.90
CA ASP A 186 -11.15 -17.57 13.36
C ASP A 186 -11.64 -16.11 13.25
N SER A 187 -11.21 -15.45 12.17
CA SER A 187 -11.60 -14.07 11.84
C SER A 187 -11.29 -13.03 12.94
N GLY A 188 -10.19 -13.22 13.65
CA GLY A 188 -9.65 -12.29 14.63
C GLY A 188 -10.15 -12.51 16.06
N ALA A 189 -10.81 -13.64 16.35
CA ALA A 189 -11.27 -13.96 17.70
C ALA A 189 -10.12 -14.44 18.60
N THR A 190 -9.21 -15.26 18.08
CA THR A 190 -7.99 -15.68 18.76
C THR A 190 -6.75 -15.48 17.88
N TRP A 191 -5.59 -15.36 18.53
CA TRP A 191 -4.33 -15.04 17.88
C TRP A 191 -3.23 -15.99 18.35
N SER A 192 -2.36 -16.38 17.41
CA SER A 192 -1.17 -17.17 17.72
C SER A 192 -0.19 -16.38 18.58
N SER A 193 0.78 -17.07 19.20
CA SER A 193 1.98 -16.42 19.70
C SER A 193 2.75 -15.72 18.56
N PRO A 194 3.47 -14.62 18.86
CA PRO A 194 4.36 -13.95 17.92
C PRO A 194 5.42 -14.88 17.31
N LEU A 195 5.52 -14.87 15.99
CA LEU A 195 6.55 -15.57 15.22
C LEU A 195 7.46 -14.56 14.54
N THR A 196 8.77 -14.74 14.67
CA THR A 196 9.76 -13.91 13.97
C THR A 196 9.95 -14.46 12.56
N VAL A 197 10.08 -13.58 11.57
CA VAL A 197 10.33 -13.93 10.16
C VAL A 197 11.60 -13.30 9.59
N ILE A 198 12.06 -12.19 10.16
CA ILE A 198 13.31 -11.54 9.79
C ILE A 198 14.01 -11.06 11.07
N ASP A 199 15.24 -11.53 11.29
CA ASP A 199 16.10 -11.16 12.41
C ASP A 199 17.57 -11.30 12.03
N THR A 200 18.23 -10.16 11.83
CA THR A 200 19.66 -10.09 11.49
C THR A 200 20.57 -10.01 12.72
N GLN A 201 19.99 -10.16 13.92
CA GLN A 201 20.65 -10.01 15.21
C GLN A 201 21.30 -8.62 15.38
N LYS A 202 21.84 -8.36 16.57
CA LYS A 202 22.65 -7.16 16.83
C LYS A 202 24.06 -7.38 16.32
N THR A 203 24.56 -6.48 15.49
CA THR A 203 25.90 -6.54 14.93
C THR A 203 26.62 -5.21 15.15
N ASN A 204 27.95 -5.19 15.24
CA ASN A 204 28.69 -3.94 15.47
C ASN A 204 28.58 -2.92 14.31
N GLY A 205 27.88 -3.25 13.22
CA GLY A 205 27.62 -2.37 12.07
C GLY A 205 26.34 -1.54 12.17
N GLN A 206 25.52 -1.73 13.22
CA GLN A 206 24.34 -0.91 13.58
C GLN A 206 23.22 -0.79 12.53
N PHE A 207 23.29 -1.47 11.39
CA PHE A 207 22.18 -1.60 10.42
C PHE A 207 21.36 -2.86 10.74
N ASP A 208 20.80 -2.92 11.94
CA ASP A 208 20.14 -4.11 12.49
C ASP A 208 18.62 -3.90 12.67
N GLU A 209 18.05 -2.84 12.08
CA GLU A 209 16.62 -2.58 12.11
C GLU A 209 15.96 -3.02 10.81
N VAL A 210 15.07 -4.01 10.90
CA VAL A 210 14.25 -4.40 9.76
C VAL A 210 13.13 -3.38 9.56
N TYR A 211 13.25 -2.58 8.50
CA TYR A 211 12.24 -1.59 8.10
C TYR A 211 11.46 -2.07 6.88
N ALA A 212 10.34 -2.74 7.14
CA ALA A 212 9.44 -3.20 6.08
C ALA A 212 8.65 -2.04 5.46
N TYR A 213 8.46 -2.11 4.14
CA TYR A 213 7.73 -1.10 3.37
C TYR A 213 6.43 -1.64 2.78
N GLY A 214 6.46 -2.84 2.19
CA GLY A 214 5.30 -3.40 1.50
C GLY A 214 5.14 -4.89 1.78
N VAL A 215 3.88 -5.30 1.84
CA VAL A 215 3.45 -6.70 1.90
C VAL A 215 2.45 -6.96 0.79
N ALA A 216 2.55 -8.10 0.12
CA ALA A 216 1.59 -8.51 -0.90
C ALA A 216 1.33 -10.01 -0.82
N GLU A 217 0.06 -10.40 -0.79
CA GLU A 217 -0.35 -11.80 -0.89
C GLU A 217 -0.55 -12.20 -2.34
N LYS A 218 -0.02 -13.36 -2.71
CA LYS A 218 -0.43 -14.05 -3.91
C LYS A 218 -0.31 -15.56 -3.74
N ASN A 219 -1.42 -16.27 -3.92
CA ASN A 219 -1.47 -17.73 -4.03
C ASN A 219 -0.78 -18.45 -2.86
N GLY A 220 -1.07 -18.04 -1.62
CA GLY A 220 -0.47 -18.63 -0.43
C GLY A 220 0.98 -18.22 -0.17
N LYS A 221 1.44 -17.15 -0.81
CA LYS A 221 2.76 -16.54 -0.56
C LYS A 221 2.56 -15.09 -0.16
N ILE A 222 3.21 -14.65 0.91
CA ILE A 222 3.20 -13.26 1.38
C ILE A 222 4.59 -12.69 1.14
N TYR A 223 4.71 -11.85 0.12
CA TYR A 223 5.94 -11.17 -0.27
C TYR A 223 6.15 -9.95 0.61
N ILE A 224 7.38 -9.76 1.10
CA ILE A 224 7.74 -8.70 2.04
C ILE A 224 8.96 -7.97 1.46
N THR A 225 8.89 -6.65 1.37
CA THR A 225 10.05 -5.80 1.05
C THR A 225 10.50 -5.01 2.27
N TRP A 226 11.83 -4.88 2.44
CA TRP A 226 12.41 -4.11 3.54
C TRP A 226 13.76 -3.50 3.17
N SER A 227 14.18 -2.53 3.98
CA SER A 227 15.58 -2.07 4.07
C SER A 227 16.12 -2.37 5.47
N MET A 228 17.44 -2.39 5.59
CA MET A 228 18.09 -2.41 6.91
C MET A 228 18.37 -0.96 7.32
N SER A 229 17.77 -0.50 8.42
CA SER A 229 17.97 0.84 8.99
C SER A 229 18.89 0.81 10.22
N GLY A 230 19.33 2.00 10.61
CA GLY A 230 20.19 2.26 11.76
C GLY A 230 21.46 3.01 11.35
N GLY A 231 22.62 2.46 11.69
CA GLY A 231 23.93 3.04 11.43
C GLY A 231 24.49 3.84 12.61
N SER A 232 25.65 4.47 12.42
CA SER A 232 26.46 5.11 13.49
C SER A 232 25.74 6.17 14.33
N GLY A 233 24.64 6.73 13.81
CA GLY A 233 23.82 7.72 14.52
C GLY A 233 22.64 7.13 15.28
N GLY A 234 22.51 5.80 15.36
CA GLY A 234 21.48 5.11 16.11
C GLY A 234 20.19 4.86 15.31
N HIS A 235 19.07 4.85 16.03
CA HIS A 235 17.74 4.51 15.53
C HIS A 235 17.36 5.29 14.26
N ASP A 236 17.03 4.56 13.18
CA ASP A 236 16.59 5.10 11.87
C ASP A 236 17.43 6.27 11.35
N HIS A 237 18.72 6.27 11.69
CA HIS A 237 19.60 7.36 11.32
C HIS A 237 19.90 7.33 9.81
N SER A 238 20.01 6.14 9.25
CA SER A 238 20.22 5.86 7.83
C SER A 238 19.64 4.49 7.48
N SER A 239 19.44 4.22 6.19
CA SER A 239 19.07 2.88 5.70
C SER A 239 19.93 2.45 4.52
N ARG A 240 19.98 1.14 4.28
CA ARG A 240 20.69 0.58 3.14
C ARG A 240 19.92 -0.57 2.49
N HIS A 241 20.10 -0.63 1.19
CA HIS A 241 19.68 -1.72 0.31
C HIS A 241 18.16 -1.92 0.28
N LEU A 242 17.70 -2.71 -0.67
CA LEU A 242 16.33 -3.18 -0.73
C LEU A 242 16.36 -4.69 -0.84
N TYR A 243 15.56 -5.36 -0.01
CA TYR A 243 15.47 -6.80 0.05
C TYR A 243 14.04 -7.26 -0.20
N LEU A 244 13.90 -8.51 -0.65
CA LEU A 244 12.63 -9.21 -0.80
C LEU A 244 12.77 -10.69 -0.43
N ALA A 245 11.78 -11.19 0.30
CA ALA A 245 11.54 -12.58 0.62
C ALA A 245 10.03 -12.82 0.65
N TYR A 246 9.60 -14.08 0.76
CA TYR A 246 8.21 -14.40 1.02
C TYR A 246 8.04 -15.47 2.08
N LEU A 247 6.98 -15.33 2.86
CA LEU A 247 6.44 -16.39 3.71
C LEU A 247 5.55 -17.29 2.85
N ASN A 248 5.81 -18.59 2.83
CA ASN A 248 4.86 -19.56 2.29
C ASN A 248 3.85 -19.93 3.39
N THR A 249 2.57 -19.66 3.16
CA THR A 249 1.53 -19.85 4.18
C THR A 249 1.18 -21.32 4.41
N THR A 250 1.59 -22.21 3.51
CA THR A 250 1.35 -23.66 3.60
C THR A 250 2.27 -24.33 4.62
N ASP A 251 3.56 -24.03 4.60
CA ASP A 251 4.58 -24.63 5.47
C ASP A 251 5.07 -23.69 6.58
N GLY A 252 4.77 -22.39 6.48
CA GLY A 252 5.21 -21.37 7.44
C GLY A 252 6.67 -20.97 7.31
N ALA A 253 7.38 -21.40 6.27
CA ALA A 253 8.78 -21.10 6.04
C ALA A 253 8.98 -19.85 5.17
N MET A 254 10.13 -19.22 5.35
CA MET A 254 10.63 -18.09 4.57
C MET A 254 11.45 -18.57 3.39
N TYR A 255 11.28 -17.89 2.26
CA TYR A 255 11.96 -18.18 1.00
C TYR A 255 12.46 -16.89 0.37
N ASN A 256 13.60 -16.96 -0.30
CA ASN A 256 14.01 -15.89 -1.21
C ASN A 256 13.15 -15.92 -2.49
N VAL A 257 13.30 -14.90 -3.35
CA VAL A 257 12.51 -14.79 -4.58
C VAL A 257 12.73 -15.96 -5.56
N ALA A 258 13.89 -16.61 -5.53
CA ALA A 258 14.20 -17.78 -6.35
C ALA A 258 13.57 -19.08 -5.83
N GLY A 259 12.95 -19.06 -4.64
CA GLY A 259 12.33 -20.23 -4.02
C GLY A 259 13.30 -21.08 -3.20
N THR A 260 14.50 -20.59 -2.89
CA THR A 260 15.38 -21.22 -1.90
C THR A 260 14.86 -20.91 -0.50
N THR A 261 14.68 -21.95 0.33
CA THR A 261 14.25 -21.78 1.72
C THR A 261 15.36 -21.21 2.59
N ALA A 262 14.99 -20.34 3.52
CA ALA A 262 15.81 -19.85 4.62
C ALA A 262 15.37 -20.45 5.98
N GLY A 263 14.54 -21.50 5.95
CA GLY A 263 13.87 -22.01 7.15
C GLY A 263 12.79 -21.04 7.65
N ASN A 264 12.66 -20.87 8.96
CA ASN A 264 11.57 -20.06 9.54
C ASN A 264 11.88 -18.57 9.63
N VAL A 265 13.16 -18.18 9.55
CA VAL A 265 13.63 -16.81 9.79
C VAL A 265 14.72 -16.46 8.80
N ILE A 266 14.56 -15.34 8.09
CA ILE A 266 15.65 -14.71 7.34
C ILE A 266 16.64 -14.12 8.33
N ASN A 267 17.87 -14.63 8.33
CA ASN A 267 18.96 -14.13 9.17
C ASN A 267 20.04 -13.43 8.31
N THR A 268 21.10 -12.95 8.97
CA THR A 268 22.20 -12.22 8.31
C THR A 268 22.84 -12.97 7.17
N SER A 269 22.98 -14.29 7.27
CA SER A 269 23.58 -15.12 6.21
C SER A 269 22.68 -15.25 4.97
N ASP A 270 21.37 -15.02 5.11
CA ASP A 270 20.40 -15.13 4.02
C ASP A 270 20.26 -13.83 3.22
N LEU A 271 20.63 -12.68 3.79
CA LEU A 271 20.38 -11.34 3.23
C LEU A 271 20.87 -11.17 1.79
N ALA A 272 22.05 -11.71 1.47
CA ALA A 272 22.61 -11.61 0.12
C ALA A 272 21.69 -12.28 -0.92
N SER A 273 21.01 -13.36 -0.55
CA SER A 273 20.07 -14.06 -1.43
C SER A 273 18.71 -13.37 -1.56
N CYS A 274 18.40 -12.45 -0.63
CA CYS A 274 17.18 -11.64 -0.63
C CYS A 274 17.36 -10.28 -1.31
N LEU A 275 18.58 -9.91 -1.71
CA LEU A 275 18.89 -8.60 -2.23
C LEU A 275 18.15 -8.32 -3.55
N VAL A 276 17.38 -7.22 -3.58
CA VAL A 276 16.79 -6.66 -4.80
C VAL A 276 17.79 -5.72 -5.44
N THR A 277 18.23 -4.70 -4.70
CA THR A 277 19.24 -3.75 -5.19
C THR A 277 20.13 -3.26 -4.04
N GLU A 278 21.39 -3.04 -4.38
CA GLU A 278 22.29 -2.27 -3.53
C GLU A 278 21.91 -0.80 -3.59
N ALA A 279 22.01 -0.15 -2.44
CA ALA A 279 21.81 1.27 -2.25
C ALA A 279 22.50 1.65 -0.94
N GLN A 280 23.55 2.47 -1.01
CA GLN A 280 24.32 2.89 0.17
C GLN A 280 23.87 4.28 0.61
N PRO A 281 23.73 4.53 1.92
CA PRO A 281 23.40 5.86 2.42
C PRO A 281 24.62 6.78 2.39
N LEU A 282 24.39 8.07 2.15
CA LEU A 282 25.35 9.13 2.46
C LEU A 282 25.20 9.51 3.94
N THR A 283 25.78 8.71 4.84
CA THR A 283 25.58 8.81 6.30
C THR A 283 25.95 10.16 6.90
N THR A 284 26.79 10.95 6.23
CA THR A 284 27.20 12.29 6.68
C THR A 284 26.24 13.40 6.24
N SER A 285 25.24 13.11 5.40
CA SER A 285 24.31 14.14 4.91
C SER A 285 23.29 14.53 5.99
N SER A 286 22.97 15.82 6.07
CA SER A 286 21.86 16.32 6.89
C SER A 286 20.50 16.12 6.22
N VAL A 287 20.47 15.83 4.92
CA VAL A 287 19.24 15.56 4.17
C VAL A 287 18.78 14.13 4.48
N TYR A 288 17.56 13.99 4.98
CA TYR A 288 17.00 12.68 5.37
C TYR A 288 17.07 11.66 4.24
N ASN A 289 16.67 12.05 3.02
CA ASN A 289 16.60 11.11 1.91
C ASN A 289 18.01 10.64 1.50
N ASP A 290 19.05 11.48 1.56
CA ASP A 290 20.43 11.07 1.21
C ASP A 290 20.93 9.93 2.12
N ARG A 291 20.45 9.92 3.37
CA ARG A 291 20.69 8.85 4.35
C ARG A 291 19.76 7.65 4.19
N HIS A 292 18.70 7.76 3.39
CA HIS A 292 17.68 6.74 3.16
C HIS A 292 17.45 6.56 1.65
N PRO A 293 18.40 5.94 0.94
CA PRO A 293 18.43 5.94 -0.52
C PRO A 293 17.25 5.18 -1.15
N ILE A 294 16.45 4.46 -0.36
CA ILE A 294 15.17 3.86 -0.75
C ILE A 294 14.03 4.59 -0.04
N SER A 295 13.16 5.26 -0.81
CA SER A 295 12.13 6.15 -0.25
C SER A 295 10.80 5.47 0.07
N ASN A 296 10.53 4.29 -0.51
CA ASN A 296 9.45 3.34 -0.19
C ASN A 296 9.58 2.16 -1.19
N SER A 297 8.88 1.04 -0.96
CA SER A 297 8.76 -0.06 -1.94
C SER A 297 7.46 -0.85 -1.79
N ALA A 298 7.04 -1.53 -2.85
CA ALA A 298 5.91 -2.46 -2.83
C ALA A 298 6.19 -3.67 -3.73
N PRO A 299 6.03 -4.90 -3.22
CA PRO A 299 6.08 -6.11 -4.04
C PRO A 299 4.76 -6.34 -4.77
N SER A 300 4.82 -7.00 -5.93
CA SER A 300 3.64 -7.55 -6.59
C SER A 300 4.01 -8.78 -7.43
N VAL A 301 3.01 -9.48 -7.96
CA VAL A 301 3.22 -10.71 -8.75
C VAL A 301 2.36 -10.66 -10.01
N ALA A 302 3.00 -10.92 -11.14
CA ALA A 302 2.39 -11.04 -12.45
C ALA A 302 1.46 -12.26 -12.53
N GLY A 303 0.58 -12.28 -13.53
CA GLY A 303 -0.30 -13.42 -13.81
C GLY A 303 0.47 -14.69 -14.19
N ASP A 304 1.68 -14.55 -14.73
CA ASP A 304 2.60 -15.65 -15.04
C ASP A 304 3.50 -16.07 -13.85
N GLY A 305 3.32 -15.44 -12.68
CA GLY A 305 4.12 -15.70 -11.49
C GLY A 305 5.40 -14.87 -11.37
N THR A 306 5.73 -14.02 -12.35
CA THR A 306 6.89 -13.11 -12.26
C THR A 306 6.73 -12.17 -11.07
N VAL A 307 7.71 -12.16 -10.17
CA VAL A 307 7.75 -11.26 -9.02
C VAL A 307 8.33 -9.91 -9.45
N VAL A 308 7.68 -8.83 -9.04
CA VAL A 308 8.11 -7.46 -9.31
C VAL A 308 8.17 -6.63 -8.04
N VAL A 309 9.02 -5.60 -8.02
CA VAL A 309 9.12 -4.62 -6.93
C VAL A 309 9.17 -3.21 -7.50
N GLY A 310 8.21 -2.39 -7.13
CA GLY A 310 8.21 -0.96 -7.40
C GLY A 310 8.87 -0.23 -6.24
N PHE A 311 9.74 0.73 -6.51
CA PHE A 311 10.42 1.49 -5.46
C PHE A 311 10.95 2.84 -5.96
N GLY A 312 11.17 3.75 -5.01
CA GLY A 312 11.82 5.02 -5.28
C GLY A 312 13.26 4.96 -4.80
N GLN A 313 14.22 5.24 -5.68
CA GLN A 313 15.65 5.24 -5.36
C GLN A 313 16.24 6.64 -5.56
N GLN A 314 16.96 7.11 -4.55
CA GLN A 314 17.69 8.36 -4.65
C GLN A 314 19.12 8.15 -5.16
N ASN A 315 19.61 9.12 -5.93
CA ASN A 315 21.02 9.16 -6.28
C ASN A 315 21.85 9.58 -5.06
N THR A 316 22.91 8.82 -4.79
CA THR A 316 23.78 8.97 -3.61
C THR A 316 24.87 10.02 -3.83
N ASP A 317 24.85 10.73 -4.97
CA ASP A 317 25.78 11.79 -5.34
C ASP A 317 25.43 13.14 -4.70
N GLY A 318 24.42 13.19 -3.84
CA GLY A 318 23.94 14.41 -3.19
C GLY A 318 23.14 15.33 -4.11
N SER A 319 22.83 14.91 -5.34
CA SER A 319 22.02 15.70 -6.29
C SER A 319 20.56 15.88 -5.84
N GLY A 320 20.09 15.11 -4.85
CA GLY A 320 18.69 15.10 -4.44
C GLY A 320 17.74 14.43 -5.44
N THR A 321 18.24 14.00 -6.60
CA THR A 321 17.42 13.39 -7.65
C THR A 321 16.91 12.02 -7.23
N LYS A 322 15.63 11.76 -7.53
CA LYS A 322 14.95 10.49 -7.23
C LYS A 322 14.43 9.88 -8.51
N THR A 323 14.67 8.58 -8.64
CA THR A 323 14.17 7.77 -9.74
C THR A 323 13.11 6.82 -9.22
N ILE A 324 12.08 6.60 -10.01
CA ILE A 324 11.11 5.52 -9.77
C ILE A 324 11.53 4.34 -10.63
N LYS A 325 11.64 3.17 -9.99
CA LYS A 325 12.11 1.95 -10.63
C LYS A 325 11.10 0.83 -10.47
N LEU A 326 11.08 -0.05 -11.46
CA LEU A 326 10.45 -1.36 -11.40
C LEU A 326 11.55 -2.41 -11.55
N ALA A 327 11.75 -3.24 -10.52
CA ALA A 327 12.55 -4.45 -10.61
C ALA A 327 11.66 -5.65 -10.93
N SER A 328 12.09 -6.53 -11.82
CA SER A 328 11.41 -7.79 -12.15
C SER A 328 12.39 -8.95 -12.01
N PHE A 329 11.98 -10.03 -11.34
CA PHE A 329 12.82 -11.21 -11.16
C PHE A 329 12.60 -12.20 -12.31
N LEU A 330 13.57 -12.30 -13.22
CA LEU A 330 13.51 -13.07 -14.45
C LEU A 330 14.75 -13.95 -14.59
N ASN A 331 14.55 -15.23 -14.93
CA ASN A 331 15.65 -16.17 -15.19
C ASN A 331 16.71 -16.23 -14.07
N GLY A 332 16.28 -16.12 -12.81
CA GLY A 332 17.17 -16.17 -11.64
C GLY A 332 17.89 -14.86 -11.30
N ALA A 333 17.55 -13.73 -11.96
CA ALA A 333 18.18 -12.44 -11.71
C ALA A 333 17.17 -11.27 -11.72
N TRP A 334 17.54 -10.17 -11.07
CA TRP A 334 16.77 -8.92 -11.13
C TRP A 334 17.10 -8.13 -12.41
N SER A 335 16.04 -7.69 -13.10
CA SER A 335 16.10 -6.73 -14.21
C SER A 335 15.40 -5.43 -13.81
N PHE A 336 15.92 -4.28 -14.21
CA PHE A 336 15.46 -2.97 -13.75
C PHE A 336 15.01 -2.09 -14.92
N GLN A 337 13.87 -1.43 -14.74
CA GLN A 337 13.37 -0.40 -15.64
C GLN A 337 13.14 0.90 -14.87
N THR A 338 13.58 2.01 -15.47
CA THR A 338 13.30 3.34 -14.92
C THR A 338 11.93 3.81 -15.43
N VAL A 339 11.04 4.09 -14.48
CA VAL A 339 9.67 4.58 -14.73
C VAL A 339 9.68 6.10 -14.94
N ASP A 340 10.46 6.80 -14.12
CA ASP A 340 10.58 8.25 -14.14
C ASP A 340 11.88 8.70 -13.44
N THR A 341 12.53 9.73 -13.96
CA THR A 341 13.76 10.35 -13.40
C THR A 341 13.52 11.70 -12.75
N ALA A 342 12.32 12.27 -12.87
CA ALA A 342 11.94 13.57 -12.34
C ALA A 342 10.92 13.46 -11.19
N ALA A 343 10.84 12.30 -10.55
CA ALA A 343 9.91 12.04 -9.46
C ALA A 343 10.42 12.59 -8.12
N SER A 344 9.49 12.74 -7.16
CA SER A 344 9.78 13.15 -5.78
C SER A 344 9.60 12.02 -4.76
N GLY A 345 8.91 10.93 -5.11
CA GLY A 345 8.79 9.75 -4.24
C GLY A 345 7.88 8.67 -4.81
N PHE A 346 8.26 7.41 -4.57
CA PHE A 346 7.40 6.25 -4.87
C PHE A 346 6.25 6.17 -3.87
N MET A 347 5.06 5.83 -4.36
CA MET A 347 3.86 5.74 -3.52
C MET A 347 3.34 4.30 -3.45
N ASP A 348 3.11 3.67 -4.60
CA ASP A 348 2.52 2.33 -4.65
C ASP A 348 2.74 1.59 -5.99
N LEU A 349 2.57 0.26 -5.99
CA LEU A 349 2.58 -0.63 -7.15
C LEU A 349 1.48 -1.67 -7.00
N VAL A 350 0.73 -1.91 -8.06
CA VAL A 350 -0.30 -2.96 -8.05
C VAL A 350 -0.38 -3.69 -9.40
N LYS A 351 -0.65 -4.99 -9.35
CA LYS A 351 -1.10 -5.74 -10.53
C LYS A 351 -2.42 -5.14 -11.02
N SER A 352 -2.49 -4.79 -12.29
CA SER A 352 -3.68 -4.18 -12.90
C SER A 352 -4.17 -5.01 -14.08
N GLY A 353 -5.49 -5.02 -14.31
CA GLY A 353 -6.11 -5.72 -15.43
C GLY A 353 -5.85 -7.23 -15.51
N SER A 354 -6.30 -7.84 -16.61
CA SER A 354 -6.21 -9.28 -16.88
C SER A 354 -4.93 -9.70 -17.60
N GLY A 355 -4.18 -8.76 -18.18
CA GLY A 355 -2.92 -9.06 -18.87
C GLY A 355 -1.87 -9.64 -17.93
N ALA A 356 -1.08 -10.62 -18.37
CA ALA A 356 -0.12 -11.32 -17.51
C ALA A 356 0.86 -10.36 -16.80
N GLN A 357 1.38 -9.36 -17.49
CA GLN A 357 2.42 -8.46 -17.00
C GLN A 357 1.95 -7.01 -16.91
N GLN A 358 0.65 -6.82 -16.66
CA GLN A 358 0.04 -5.50 -16.57
C GLN A 358 0.10 -4.96 -15.13
N PHE A 359 0.76 -3.83 -14.93
CA PHE A 359 0.96 -3.19 -13.62
C PHE A 359 0.76 -1.68 -13.69
N ASP A 360 0.19 -1.11 -12.63
CA ASP A 360 0.11 0.33 -12.44
C ASP A 360 1.08 0.74 -11.32
N ILE A 361 1.87 1.78 -11.57
CA ILE A 361 2.75 2.41 -10.59
C ILE A 361 2.20 3.79 -10.26
N LEU A 362 2.26 4.14 -8.98
CA LEU A 362 1.87 5.42 -8.44
C LEU A 362 3.08 6.10 -7.80
N TYR A 363 3.28 7.37 -8.11
CA TYR A 363 4.36 8.15 -7.53
C TYR A 363 4.00 9.64 -7.50
N SER A 364 4.79 10.40 -6.75
CA SER A 364 4.68 11.85 -6.71
C SER A 364 5.76 12.51 -7.57
N ALA A 365 5.46 13.67 -8.12
CA ALA A 365 6.38 14.53 -8.86
C ALA A 365 6.27 15.98 -8.35
N SER A 366 7.16 16.86 -8.86
CA SER A 366 7.15 18.30 -8.56
C SER A 366 7.14 18.59 -7.05
N GLN A 367 8.13 18.07 -6.31
CA GLN A 367 8.21 18.20 -4.85
C GLN A 367 6.98 17.64 -4.11
N ALA A 368 6.43 16.54 -4.63
CA ALA A 368 5.27 15.84 -4.11
C ALA A 368 3.95 16.64 -4.12
N THR A 369 3.81 17.54 -5.09
CA THR A 369 2.57 18.30 -5.35
C THR A 369 1.75 17.76 -6.52
N VAL A 370 2.35 16.90 -7.33
CA VAL A 370 1.72 16.24 -8.48
C VAL A 370 1.67 14.74 -8.23
N LEU A 371 0.49 14.13 -8.42
CA LEU A 371 0.30 12.68 -8.41
C LEU A 371 0.35 12.16 -9.84
N VAL A 372 1.15 11.13 -10.09
CA VAL A 372 1.30 10.51 -11.40
C VAL A 372 1.04 9.02 -11.29
N SER A 373 0.28 8.47 -12.24
CA SER A 373 0.22 7.03 -12.45
C SER A 373 0.58 6.65 -13.87
N LYS A 374 1.43 5.62 -13.99
CA LYS A 374 1.82 5.00 -15.24
C LYS A 374 1.51 3.51 -15.21
N GLN A 375 1.14 2.98 -16.36
CA GLN A 375 0.91 1.56 -16.58
C GLN A 375 1.98 0.97 -17.49
N THR A 376 2.34 -0.28 -17.23
CA THR A 376 3.09 -1.12 -18.17
C THR A 376 2.33 -2.41 -18.42
N THR A 377 2.54 -3.03 -19.57
CA THR A 377 2.05 -4.37 -19.93
C THR A 377 3.19 -5.34 -20.27
N ASN A 378 4.44 -4.90 -20.10
CA ASN A 378 5.66 -5.59 -20.55
C ASN A 378 6.82 -5.37 -19.56
N LEU A 379 6.51 -5.47 -18.26
CA LEU A 379 7.48 -5.38 -17.15
C LEU A 379 8.34 -4.10 -17.19
N GLY A 380 7.75 -3.00 -17.66
CA GLY A 380 8.36 -1.67 -17.68
C GLY A 380 9.17 -1.34 -18.92
N SER A 381 9.19 -2.21 -19.94
CA SER A 381 9.88 -1.91 -21.21
C SER A 381 9.24 -0.72 -21.94
N SER A 382 7.94 -0.51 -21.74
CA SER A 382 7.23 0.73 -22.10
C SER A 382 6.22 1.12 -21.04
N TRP A 383 5.90 2.42 -21.02
CA TRP A 383 4.99 3.04 -20.06
C TRP A 383 3.93 3.87 -20.76
N THR A 384 2.69 3.71 -20.32
CA THR A 384 1.56 4.55 -20.69
C THR A 384 1.18 5.41 -19.49
N ASN A 385 1.09 6.74 -19.68
CA ASN A 385 0.58 7.61 -18.63
C ASN A 385 -0.92 7.37 -18.48
N LEU A 386 -1.38 6.97 -17.29
CA LEU A 386 -2.81 6.85 -17.00
C LEU A 386 -3.37 8.22 -16.65
N TYR A 387 -2.72 8.93 -15.73
CA TYR A 387 -3.11 10.27 -15.31
C TYR A 387 -1.99 11.04 -14.64
N THR A 388 -2.17 12.36 -14.61
CA THR A 388 -1.31 13.30 -13.91
C THR A 388 -2.19 14.39 -13.32
N PHE A 389 -2.19 14.51 -11.99
CA PHE A 389 -3.06 15.42 -11.27
C PHE A 389 -2.27 16.33 -10.35
N ASN A 390 -2.64 17.61 -10.33
CA ASN A 390 -2.29 18.47 -9.20
C ASN A 390 -3.09 18.00 -7.98
N VAL A 391 -2.41 17.76 -6.87
CA VAL A 391 -3.05 17.32 -5.63
C VAL A 391 -3.85 18.49 -5.03
N PRO A 392 -5.10 18.26 -4.56
CA PRO A 392 -5.93 19.32 -4.01
C PRO A 392 -5.49 19.70 -2.58
N PHE A 393 -4.46 20.54 -2.49
CA PHE A 393 -3.98 21.09 -1.20
C PHE A 393 -4.95 22.10 -0.62
N SER A 394 -5.10 22.09 0.71
CA SER A 394 -5.75 23.15 1.48
C SER A 394 -5.16 23.24 2.88
N SER A 395 -5.69 24.14 3.70
CA SER A 395 -5.34 24.25 5.12
C SER A 395 -3.85 24.49 5.38
N ASN A 396 -3.11 25.08 4.42
CA ASN A 396 -1.64 25.26 4.40
C ASN A 396 -0.79 24.00 4.08
N ALA A 397 -1.41 22.90 3.66
CA ALA A 397 -0.68 21.72 3.26
C ALA A 397 0.25 21.99 2.06
N ASP A 398 1.46 21.43 2.10
CA ASP A 398 2.54 21.66 1.14
C ASP A 398 3.04 20.37 0.47
N THR A 399 2.63 19.20 0.96
CA THR A 399 3.12 17.92 0.42
C THR A 399 2.12 16.79 0.56
N MET A 400 2.18 15.84 -0.38
CA MET A 400 1.50 14.57 -0.30
C MET A 400 2.40 13.54 0.40
N VAL A 401 1.89 12.95 1.48
CA VAL A 401 2.65 11.99 2.30
C VAL A 401 2.55 10.58 1.77
N TYR A 402 1.34 10.22 1.37
CA TYR A 402 1.02 8.89 0.89
C TYR A 402 -0.10 9.01 -0.14
N ALA A 403 -0.11 8.06 -1.06
CA ALA A 403 -1.24 7.74 -1.90
C ALA A 403 -1.16 6.24 -2.19
N ASN A 404 -2.24 5.50 -2.02
CA ASN A 404 -2.26 4.06 -2.23
C ASN A 404 -3.39 3.67 -3.14
N PHE A 405 -3.16 2.62 -3.92
CA PHE A 405 -4.24 1.98 -4.65
C PHE A 405 -5.21 1.33 -3.67
N ILE A 406 -6.49 1.37 -4.02
CA ILE A 406 -7.53 0.62 -3.33
C ILE A 406 -7.38 -0.87 -3.66
N GLU A 407 -7.43 -1.73 -2.64
CA GLU A 407 -7.44 -3.17 -2.85
C GLU A 407 -8.69 -3.59 -3.63
N ASN A 408 -8.56 -4.46 -4.64
CA ASN A 408 -9.67 -4.88 -5.51
C ASN A 408 -10.40 -3.73 -6.24
N ARG A 409 -9.75 -2.55 -6.39
CA ARG A 409 -10.32 -1.28 -6.89
C ARG A 409 -11.31 -1.39 -8.05
N GLN A 410 -12.33 -0.53 -7.99
CA GLN A 410 -13.26 -0.21 -9.08
C GLN A 410 -13.14 1.27 -9.43
N THR A 411 -14.25 2.03 -9.44
CA THR A 411 -14.28 3.47 -9.70
C THR A 411 -13.29 4.26 -8.86
N VAL A 412 -13.21 4.00 -7.55
CA VAL A 412 -12.21 4.63 -6.68
C VAL A 412 -10.89 3.89 -6.86
N ARG A 413 -9.89 4.56 -7.42
CA ARG A 413 -8.59 3.98 -7.78
C ARG A 413 -7.57 4.13 -6.68
N VAL A 414 -7.45 5.36 -6.15
CA VAL A 414 -6.40 5.77 -5.21
C VAL A 414 -7.02 6.62 -4.12
N VAL A 415 -6.48 6.50 -2.90
CA VAL A 415 -6.70 7.46 -1.81
C VAL A 415 -5.36 7.93 -1.29
N GLY A 416 -5.25 9.23 -1.01
CA GLY A 416 -4.04 9.82 -0.47
C GLY A 416 -4.33 10.97 0.49
N GLY A 417 -3.30 11.35 1.25
CA GLY A 417 -3.36 12.39 2.25
C GLY A 417 -2.33 13.50 2.00
N THR A 418 -2.73 14.71 2.31
CA THR A 418 -1.87 15.90 2.29
C THR A 418 -1.46 16.29 3.71
N ILE A 419 -0.39 17.06 3.87
CA ILE A 419 0.03 17.67 5.15
C ILE A 419 0.77 18.97 4.90
N ASN A 420 1.05 19.71 5.97
CA ASN A 420 2.20 20.59 6.02
C ASN A 420 3.44 19.87 6.58
N THR A 421 4.55 19.90 5.85
CA THR A 421 5.79 19.20 6.23
C THR A 421 6.29 19.66 7.60
N SER A 422 6.27 20.96 7.88
CA SER A 422 6.81 21.51 9.12
C SER A 422 5.97 21.20 10.37
N GLU A 423 4.67 20.93 10.20
CA GLU A 423 3.72 20.72 11.30
C GLU A 423 3.38 19.23 11.53
N ARG A 424 3.80 18.34 10.63
CA ARG A 424 3.29 16.96 10.54
C ARG A 424 3.40 16.12 11.81
N GLN A 425 4.40 16.34 12.66
CA GLN A 425 4.60 15.55 13.88
C GLN A 425 4.08 16.24 15.14
N THR A 426 3.57 17.47 15.02
CA THR A 426 3.15 18.31 16.14
C THR A 426 1.69 18.74 16.04
N ASP A 427 1.07 18.61 14.87
CA ASP A 427 -0.33 18.95 14.64
C ASP A 427 -1.17 17.73 14.24
N TYR A 428 -1.95 17.25 15.20
CA TYR A 428 -2.96 16.20 15.05
C TYR A 428 -4.39 16.76 15.18
N THR A 429 -4.62 18.05 14.90
CA THR A 429 -5.97 18.65 14.99
C THR A 429 -6.95 18.12 13.95
N GLY A 430 -6.46 17.36 12.96
CA GLY A 430 -7.27 16.83 11.88
C GLY A 430 -7.75 17.96 10.96
N LYS A 431 -6.82 18.63 10.27
CA LYS A 431 -7.12 19.75 9.36
C LYS A 431 -6.71 19.48 7.91
N TRP A 432 -6.13 18.32 7.64
CA TRP A 432 -5.55 17.99 6.34
C TRP A 432 -6.55 17.33 5.40
N ASN A 433 -6.32 17.49 4.10
CA ASN A 433 -7.16 16.86 3.10
C ASN A 433 -6.80 15.39 2.90
N LEU A 434 -7.85 14.57 2.86
CA LEU A 434 -7.88 13.28 2.22
C LEU A 434 -8.49 13.46 0.82
N PHE A 435 -7.87 12.88 -0.20
CA PHE A 435 -8.37 12.94 -1.57
C PHE A 435 -8.51 11.53 -2.16
N ALA A 436 -9.31 11.42 -3.23
CA ALA A 436 -9.45 10.21 -4.01
C ALA A 436 -9.31 10.48 -5.51
N VAL A 437 -8.79 9.49 -6.24
CA VAL A 437 -8.84 9.43 -7.70
C VAL A 437 -9.97 8.50 -8.12
N HIS A 438 -10.80 8.96 -9.04
CA HIS A 438 -11.95 8.26 -9.61
C HIS A 438 -11.71 7.98 -11.10
N GLN A 439 -12.16 6.83 -11.60
CA GLN A 439 -12.25 6.53 -13.03
C GLN A 439 -13.62 6.88 -13.59
#